data_AF-A0A401UMD7-F1
#
_entry.id   AF-A0A401UMD7-F1
#
_cell.length_a   1.000
_cell.length_b   1.000
_cell.length_c   1.000
_cell.angle_alpha   90.00
_cell.angle_beta   90.00
_cell.angle_gamma   90.00
#
_symmetry.space_group_name_H-M   'P 1'
#
loop_
_entity.id
_entity.type
_entity.pdbx_description
1 polymer ?
#
loop_
_entity_poly.entity_id
_entity_poly.type
_entity_poly.pdbx_seq_one_letter_code
_entity_poly.pdbx_strand_id
1 'polypeptide(L)'
;MDYEILKTSTQETRDKCLKSELGEEKSKVIDKYCLICNENLYWQRVKDKYPTQEYFSYKFTKKASTLGIIFQIYRLCYAKVKYFEKNWDDYCACVYHWKKGFIETEIYNMEFIKHKSTGIVIDLRNLCNINKIEEFIKLCNYLEARDVLEKDCTITGLD
;
A
#
# COMPACT_ATOMS: atom_id res chain seq x y z
N MET A 1 -0.73 9.82 24.88
CA MET A 1 -1.02 8.42 25.25
C MET A 1 0.21 7.86 25.93
N ASP A 2 0.04 7.22 27.09
CA ASP A 2 1.12 6.48 27.74
C ASP A 2 1.24 5.09 27.08
N TYR A 3 2.34 4.89 26.36
CA TYR A 3 2.57 3.65 25.64
C TYR A 3 2.89 2.48 26.56
N GLU A 4 3.44 2.72 27.77
CA GLU A 4 3.77 1.65 28.70
C GLU A 4 2.50 1.01 29.27
N ILE A 5 1.45 1.82 29.53
CA ILE A 5 0.13 1.32 29.91
C ILE A 5 -0.50 0.47 28.79
N LEU A 6 -0.29 0.84 27.52
CA LEU A 6 -0.83 0.06 26.40
C LEU A 6 -0.13 -1.29 26.20
N LYS A 7 1.13 -1.45 26.61
CA LYS A 7 1.82 -2.74 26.51
C LYS A 7 1.20 -3.77 27.44
N THR A 8 0.69 -3.34 28.59
CA THR A 8 0.09 -4.21 29.60
C THR A 8 -1.44 -4.31 29.51
N SER A 9 -2.08 -3.54 28.63
CA SER A 9 -3.52 -3.58 28.43
C SER A 9 -3.97 -4.78 27.58
N THR A 10 -5.28 -5.04 27.58
CA THR A 10 -5.86 -6.09 26.72
C THR A 10 -5.64 -5.75 25.24
N GLN A 11 -5.48 -6.77 24.41
CA GLN A 11 -5.29 -6.59 22.96
C GLN A 11 -6.38 -5.70 22.34
N GLU A 12 -7.65 -5.92 22.71
CA GLU A 12 -8.77 -5.11 22.23
C GLU A 12 -8.60 -3.62 22.58
N THR A 13 -8.23 -3.34 23.83
CA THR A 13 -8.01 -1.96 24.31
C THR A 13 -6.84 -1.32 23.57
N ARG A 14 -5.72 -2.05 23.46
CA ARG A 14 -4.53 -1.61 22.74
C ARG A 14 -4.85 -1.30 21.28
N ASP A 15 -5.48 -2.23 20.56
CA ASP A 15 -5.81 -2.05 19.14
C ASP A 15 -6.75 -0.86 18.92
N LYS A 16 -7.79 -0.73 19.74
CA LYS A 16 -8.74 0.39 19.68
C LYS A 16 -8.03 1.74 19.89
N CYS A 17 -7.22 1.85 20.93
CA CYS A 17 -6.46 3.06 21.23
C CYS A 17 -5.49 3.42 20.10
N LEU A 18 -4.69 2.46 19.62
CA LEU A 18 -3.72 2.72 18.58
C LEU A 18 -4.38 3.07 17.24
N LYS A 19 -5.44 2.37 16.84
CA LYS A 19 -6.21 2.69 15.63
C LYS A 19 -6.81 4.10 15.69
N SER A 20 -7.32 4.52 16.85
CA SER A 20 -7.85 5.88 17.02
C SER A 20 -6.79 6.97 16.75
N GLU A 21 -5.52 6.73 17.10
CA GLU A 21 -4.43 7.66 16.77
C GLU A 21 -3.99 7.61 15.30
N LEU A 22 -4.19 6.49 14.61
CA LEU A 22 -3.81 6.33 13.20
C LEU A 22 -4.78 7.01 12.23
N GLY A 23 -6.03 7.21 12.67
CA GLY A 23 -7.12 7.69 11.82
C GLY A 23 -7.78 6.58 10.99
N GLU A 24 -8.86 6.95 10.31
CA GLU A 24 -9.77 6.00 9.66
C GLU A 24 -9.10 5.17 8.56
N GLU A 25 -8.42 5.82 7.61
CA GLU A 25 -7.91 5.14 6.42
C GLU A 25 -6.83 4.10 6.75
N LYS A 26 -5.89 4.44 7.64
CA LYS A 26 -4.87 3.50 8.13
C LYS A 26 -5.51 2.36 8.92
N SER A 27 -6.53 2.66 9.73
CA SER A 27 -7.26 1.63 10.48
C SER A 27 -7.94 0.63 9.55
N LYS A 28 -8.54 1.09 8.44
CA LYS A 28 -9.09 0.20 7.40
C LYS A 28 -8.04 -0.74 6.80
N VAL A 29 -6.79 -0.29 6.65
CA VAL A 29 -5.67 -1.18 6.23
C VAL A 29 -5.40 -2.25 7.28
N ILE A 30 -5.25 -1.85 8.56
CA ILE A 30 -5.01 -2.79 9.66
C ILE A 30 -6.13 -3.85 9.71
N ASP A 31 -7.38 -3.44 9.54
CA ASP A 31 -8.55 -4.32 9.52
C ASP A 31 -8.56 -5.25 8.29
N LYS A 32 -8.32 -4.72 7.09
CA LYS A 32 -8.27 -5.49 5.83
C LYS A 32 -7.31 -6.68 5.94
N TYR A 33 -6.15 -6.48 6.54
CA TYR A 33 -5.12 -7.51 6.67
C TYR A 33 -5.22 -8.33 7.97
N CYS A 34 -6.26 -8.08 8.78
CA CYS A 34 -6.50 -8.72 10.08
C CYS A 34 -5.27 -8.63 10.99
N LEU A 35 -4.67 -7.44 11.06
CA LEU A 35 -3.51 -7.18 11.90
C LEU A 35 -3.95 -6.79 13.30
N ILE A 36 -3.25 -7.32 14.30
CA ILE A 36 -3.45 -7.04 15.72
C ILE A 36 -2.14 -6.52 16.31
N CYS A 37 -2.20 -5.71 17.36
CA CYS A 37 -1.02 -5.14 17.98
C CYS A 37 -0.56 -5.97 19.19
N ASN A 38 0.71 -6.38 19.19
CA ASN A 38 1.31 -7.10 20.31
C ASN A 38 1.81 -6.15 21.41
N GLU A 39 2.31 -6.73 22.49
CA GLU A 39 2.79 -6.01 23.68
C GLU A 39 4.05 -5.18 23.39
N ASN A 40 4.80 -5.49 22.33
CA ASN A 40 5.92 -4.70 21.86
C ASN A 40 5.49 -3.55 20.93
N LEU A 41 4.18 -3.36 20.74
CA LEU A 41 3.57 -2.39 19.84
C LEU A 41 3.92 -2.64 18.37
N TYR A 42 3.99 -3.91 17.97
CA TYR A 42 4.10 -4.34 16.57
C TYR A 42 2.77 -4.86 16.05
N TRP A 43 2.42 -4.47 14.83
CA TRP A 43 1.32 -5.04 14.09
C TRP A 43 1.74 -6.40 13.54
N GLN A 44 0.97 -7.42 13.88
CA GLN A 44 1.24 -8.80 13.53
C GLN A 44 -0.03 -9.50 13.05
N ARG A 45 0.14 -10.58 12.30
CA ARG A 45 -0.93 -11.47 11.89
C ARG A 45 -0.78 -12.80 12.62
N VAL A 46 -1.85 -13.19 13.31
CA VAL A 46 -1.96 -14.49 13.97
C VAL A 46 -2.94 -15.33 13.16
N LYS A 47 -2.51 -16.54 12.78
CA LYS A 47 -3.36 -17.55 12.14
C LYS A 47 -3.15 -18.87 12.84
N ASP A 48 -4.24 -19.60 13.05
CA ASP A 48 -4.15 -20.95 13.56
C ASP A 48 -3.27 -21.80 12.63
N LYS A 49 -2.32 -22.54 13.21
CA LYS A 49 -1.34 -23.42 12.53
C LYS A 49 -0.21 -22.76 11.73
N TYR A 50 -0.09 -21.44 11.73
CA TYR A 50 1.04 -20.74 11.10
C TYR A 50 1.84 -19.92 12.12
N PRO A 51 3.16 -19.74 11.92
CA PRO A 51 3.92 -18.82 12.74
C PRO A 51 3.31 -17.42 12.71
N THR A 52 3.27 -16.77 13.87
CA THR A 52 2.91 -15.35 13.96
C THR A 52 3.84 -14.54 13.07
N GLN A 53 3.26 -13.75 12.18
CA GLN A 53 4.02 -12.88 11.28
C GLN A 53 3.93 -11.44 11.75
N GLU A 54 5.03 -10.89 12.26
CA GLU A 54 5.16 -9.46 12.50
C GLU A 54 5.40 -8.72 11.18
N TYR A 55 4.78 -7.54 11.04
CA TYR A 55 4.88 -6.72 9.83
C TYR A 55 5.68 -5.44 10.08
N PHE A 56 5.24 -4.61 11.04
CA PHE A 56 5.87 -3.33 11.34
C PHE A 56 5.44 -2.79 12.71
N SER A 57 6.24 -1.89 13.28
CA SER A 57 5.91 -1.23 14.54
C SER A 57 4.79 -0.21 14.37
N TYR A 58 4.04 0.04 15.44
CA TYR A 58 3.09 1.14 15.53
C TYR A 58 3.76 2.50 15.21
N LYS A 59 5.01 2.70 15.67
CA LYS A 59 5.81 3.90 15.39
C LYS A 59 6.00 4.13 13.89
N PHE A 60 6.19 3.06 13.11
CA PHE A 60 6.23 3.15 11.65
C PHE A 60 4.86 3.55 11.09
N THR A 61 3.79 2.87 11.48
CA THR A 61 2.41 3.12 10.99
C THR A 61 1.97 4.56 11.24
N LYS A 62 2.37 5.14 12.38
CA LYS A 62 2.07 6.53 12.72
C LYS A 62 2.69 7.52 11.72
N LYS A 63 3.91 7.25 11.26
CA LYS A 63 4.68 8.14 10.36
C LYS A 63 4.43 7.87 8.87
N ALA A 64 4.21 6.62 8.50
CA ALA A 64 4.04 6.22 7.10
C ALA A 64 2.73 6.74 6.51
N SER A 65 2.69 6.94 5.20
CA SER A 65 1.43 7.13 4.46
C SER A 65 0.62 5.83 4.44
N THR A 66 -0.67 5.90 4.10
CA THR A 66 -1.50 4.71 3.84
C THR A 66 -0.86 3.83 2.76
N LEU A 67 -0.34 4.45 1.69
CA LEU A 67 0.39 3.77 0.62
C LEU A 67 1.64 3.04 1.16
N GLY A 68 2.45 3.71 1.98
CA GLY A 68 3.65 3.15 2.59
C GLY A 68 3.36 1.97 3.51
N ILE A 69 2.25 2.00 4.25
CA ILE A 69 1.81 0.86 5.08
C ILE A 69 1.49 -0.34 4.20
N ILE A 70 0.68 -0.15 3.14
CA ILE A 70 0.31 -1.23 2.24
C ILE A 70 1.54 -1.80 1.54
N PHE A 71 2.43 -0.93 1.06
CA PHE A 71 3.66 -1.37 0.41
C PHE A 71 4.57 -2.16 1.34
N GLN A 72 4.62 -1.83 2.63
CA GLN A 72 5.32 -2.62 3.63
C GLN A 72 4.68 -4.01 3.79
N ILE A 73 3.35 -4.12 3.74
CA ILE A 73 2.64 -5.42 3.75
C ILE A 73 3.00 -6.26 2.53
N TYR A 74 3.11 -5.65 1.35
CA TYR A 74 3.57 -6.29 0.11
C TYR A 74 5.09 -6.39 -0.01
N ARG A 75 5.85 -6.01 1.02
CA ARG A 75 7.33 -6.08 1.08
C ARG A 75 8.03 -5.31 -0.05
N LEU A 76 7.45 -4.20 -0.51
CA LEU A 76 8.09 -3.34 -1.50
C LEU A 76 9.24 -2.55 -0.87
N CYS A 77 10.35 -2.44 -1.59
CA CYS A 77 11.51 -1.70 -1.11
C CYS A 77 11.25 -0.18 -1.09
N TYR A 78 12.07 0.53 -0.32
CA TYR A 78 11.94 1.98 -0.11
C TYR A 78 11.92 2.79 -1.42
N ALA A 79 12.73 2.40 -2.42
CA ALA A 79 12.75 3.08 -3.72
C ALA A 79 11.38 3.04 -4.42
N LYS A 80 10.67 1.91 -4.34
CA LYS A 80 9.33 1.77 -4.92
C LYS A 80 8.33 2.64 -4.17
N VAL A 81 8.35 2.60 -2.84
CA VAL A 81 7.50 3.47 -2.00
C VAL A 81 7.68 4.93 -2.40
N LYS A 82 8.93 5.41 -2.47
CA LYS A 82 9.18 6.81 -2.80
C LYS A 82 8.79 7.21 -4.21
N TYR A 83 8.95 6.33 -5.18
CA TYR A 83 8.49 6.58 -6.53
C TYR A 83 6.96 6.78 -6.57
N PHE A 84 6.20 5.81 -6.06
CA PHE A 84 4.74 5.89 -6.12
C PHE A 84 4.16 6.97 -5.20
N GLU A 85 4.76 7.26 -4.04
CA GLU A 85 4.36 8.40 -3.19
C GLU A 85 4.52 9.73 -3.94
N LYS A 86 5.60 9.89 -4.71
CA LYS A 86 5.88 11.13 -5.45
C LYS A 86 4.98 11.30 -6.67
N ASN A 87 4.67 10.21 -7.37
CA ASN A 87 3.97 10.25 -8.66
C ASN A 87 2.53 9.76 -8.57
N TRP A 88 1.93 9.68 -7.37
CA TRP A 88 0.63 9.03 -7.17
C TRP A 88 -0.49 9.64 -8.02
N ASP A 89 -0.39 10.92 -8.40
CA ASP A 89 -1.37 11.59 -9.25
C ASP A 89 -1.53 10.94 -10.63
N ASP A 90 -0.50 10.23 -11.11
CA ASP A 90 -0.55 9.48 -12.38
C ASP A 90 -1.14 8.07 -12.21
N TYR A 91 -1.50 7.67 -10.99
CA TYR A 91 -1.96 6.33 -10.67
C TYR A 91 -3.30 6.32 -9.92
N CYS A 92 -3.99 5.18 -10.01
CA CYS A 92 -5.15 4.89 -9.16
C CYS A 92 -5.06 3.49 -8.54
N ALA A 93 -5.61 3.37 -7.35
CA ALA A 93 -5.72 2.12 -6.61
C ALA A 93 -6.77 1.21 -7.25
N CYS A 94 -6.44 -0.08 -7.40
CA CYS A 94 -7.31 -1.06 -8.06
C CYS A 94 -7.40 -2.38 -7.29
N VAL A 95 -8.53 -3.07 -7.48
CA VAL A 95 -8.75 -4.48 -7.13
C VAL A 95 -9.24 -5.25 -8.34
N TYR A 96 -8.98 -6.56 -8.35
CA TYR A 96 -9.50 -7.43 -9.41
C TYR A 96 -10.88 -7.99 -9.01
N HIS A 97 -11.85 -7.85 -9.91
CA HIS A 97 -13.16 -8.49 -9.81
C HIS A 97 -13.37 -9.41 -11.01
N TRP A 98 -13.63 -10.69 -10.75
CA TRP A 98 -13.69 -11.74 -11.78
C TRP A 98 -14.64 -11.46 -12.96
N LYS A 99 -15.77 -10.74 -12.75
CA LYS A 99 -16.66 -10.30 -13.85
C LYS A 99 -16.27 -8.98 -14.51
N LYS A 100 -15.64 -8.06 -13.77
CA LYS A 100 -15.51 -6.65 -14.17
C LYS A 100 -14.06 -6.29 -14.53
N GLY A 101 -13.12 -7.21 -14.36
CA GLY A 101 -11.70 -6.93 -14.48
C GLY A 101 -11.20 -6.07 -13.33
N PHE A 102 -10.26 -5.18 -13.62
CA PHE A 102 -9.71 -4.24 -12.64
C PHE A 102 -10.66 -3.08 -12.43
N ILE A 103 -11.07 -2.88 -11.17
CA ILE A 103 -11.93 -1.77 -10.76
C ILE A 103 -11.17 -0.85 -9.81
N GLU A 104 -11.39 0.44 -9.95
CA GLU A 104 -10.82 1.44 -9.05
C GLU A 104 -11.42 1.31 -7.65
N THR A 105 -10.61 1.59 -6.64
CA THR A 105 -10.98 1.46 -5.22
C THR A 105 -10.24 2.51 -4.39
N GLU A 106 -10.65 2.69 -3.13
CA GLU A 106 -9.87 3.43 -2.15
C GLU A 106 -8.50 2.76 -1.89
N ILE A 107 -7.51 3.58 -1.53
CA ILE A 107 -6.11 3.14 -1.30
C ILE A 107 -6.07 2.01 -0.29
N TYR A 108 -6.81 2.09 0.82
CA TYR A 108 -6.80 1.06 1.87
C TYR A 108 -7.07 -0.36 1.33
N ASN A 109 -7.87 -0.46 0.26
CA ASN A 109 -8.30 -1.71 -0.33
C ASN A 109 -7.51 -2.10 -1.59
N MET A 110 -6.50 -1.35 -2.00
CA MET A 110 -5.75 -1.67 -3.21
C MET A 110 -5.00 -2.99 -3.11
N GLU A 111 -4.90 -3.68 -4.25
CA GLU A 111 -4.03 -4.85 -4.47
C GLU A 111 -3.22 -4.69 -5.77
N PHE A 112 -3.67 -3.76 -6.61
CA PHE A 112 -3.08 -3.38 -7.88
C PHE A 112 -3.01 -1.86 -7.96
N ILE A 113 -2.09 -1.37 -8.79
CA ILE A 113 -2.01 0.04 -9.16
C ILE A 113 -2.17 0.13 -10.67
N LYS A 114 -3.06 1.00 -11.14
CA LYS A 114 -3.23 1.29 -12.56
C LYS A 114 -2.63 2.65 -12.87
N HIS A 115 -1.75 2.70 -13.86
CA HIS A 115 -1.28 3.96 -14.43
C HIS A 115 -2.41 4.55 -15.27
N LYS A 116 -2.83 5.78 -14.94
CA LYS A 116 -4.10 6.35 -15.43
C LYS A 116 -4.13 6.52 -16.95
N SER A 117 -3.07 7.06 -17.54
CA SER A 117 -3.00 7.34 -18.98
C SER A 117 -2.84 6.08 -19.82
N THR A 118 -1.89 5.22 -19.46
CA THR A 118 -1.58 4.02 -20.26
C THR A 118 -2.52 2.85 -20.00
N GLY A 119 -3.31 2.90 -18.92
CA GLY A 119 -4.16 1.79 -18.47
C GLY A 119 -3.39 0.56 -17.97
N ILE A 120 -2.05 0.61 -17.90
CA ILE A 120 -1.23 -0.51 -17.45
C ILE A 120 -1.49 -0.76 -15.96
N VAL A 121 -1.80 -2.00 -15.62
CA VAL A 121 -2.06 -2.44 -14.25
C VAL A 121 -0.87 -3.24 -13.71
N ILE A 122 -0.44 -2.87 -12.52
CA ILE A 122 0.71 -3.45 -11.81
C ILE A 122 0.18 -4.16 -10.56
N ASP A 123 0.43 -5.47 -10.47
CA ASP A 123 0.17 -6.27 -9.27
C ASP A 123 1.25 -6.00 -8.22
N LEU A 124 0.85 -5.63 -7.00
CA LEU A 124 1.80 -5.33 -5.92
C LEU A 124 2.67 -6.54 -5.54
N ARG A 125 2.16 -7.75 -5.71
CA ARG A 125 2.92 -9.00 -5.47
C ARG A 125 4.00 -9.20 -6.51
N ASN A 126 3.70 -8.89 -7.78
CA ASN A 126 4.68 -8.98 -8.86
C ASN A 126 5.72 -7.86 -8.77
N LEU A 127 5.29 -6.67 -8.37
CA LEU A 127 6.16 -5.52 -8.15
C LEU A 127 7.21 -5.82 -7.07
N CYS A 128 6.87 -6.61 -6.04
CA CYS A 128 7.83 -7.07 -5.03
C CYS A 128 8.96 -7.91 -5.64
N ASN A 129 8.72 -8.65 -6.73
CA ASN A 129 9.71 -9.53 -7.35
C ASN A 129 10.76 -8.77 -8.18
N ILE A 130 10.56 -7.47 -8.46
CA ILE A 130 11.54 -6.62 -9.14
C ILE A 130 12.65 -6.23 -8.15
N ASN A 131 13.62 -7.11 -7.96
CA ASN A 131 14.68 -6.94 -6.96
C ASN A 131 15.85 -6.05 -7.44
N LYS A 132 16.01 -5.89 -8.75
CA LYS A 132 17.04 -5.04 -9.35
C LYS A 132 16.50 -3.63 -9.57
N ILE A 133 17.24 -2.63 -9.09
CA ILE A 133 16.82 -1.23 -9.20
C ILE A 133 16.76 -0.78 -10.67
N GLU A 134 17.65 -1.30 -11.51
CA GLU A 134 17.70 -0.99 -12.94
C GLU A 134 16.44 -1.46 -13.66
N GLU A 135 15.91 -2.63 -13.30
CA GLU A 135 14.66 -3.15 -13.86
C GLU A 135 13.46 -2.34 -13.39
N PHE A 136 13.47 -1.86 -12.15
CA PHE A 136 12.44 -0.95 -11.66
C PHE A 136 12.48 0.40 -12.39
N ILE A 137 13.67 0.97 -12.60
CA ILE A 137 13.83 2.22 -13.37
C ILE A 137 13.34 2.05 -14.81
N LYS A 138 13.64 0.91 -15.47
CA LYS A 138 13.11 0.62 -16.81
C LYS A 138 11.58 0.60 -16.84
N LEU A 139 10.94 0.02 -15.83
CA LEU A 139 9.48 0.05 -15.70
C LEU A 139 8.95 1.48 -15.58
N CYS A 140 9.54 2.29 -14.68
CA CYS A 140 9.17 3.70 -14.51
C CYS A 140 9.30 4.49 -15.83
N ASN A 141 10.46 4.40 -16.47
CA ASN A 141 10.73 5.09 -17.74
C ASN A 141 9.77 4.64 -18.84
N TYR A 142 9.41 3.36 -18.89
CA TYR A 142 8.45 2.84 -19.86
C TYR A 142 7.04 3.42 -19.65
N LEU A 143 6.60 3.56 -18.40
CA LEU A 143 5.29 4.16 -18.08
C LEU A 143 5.28 5.65 -18.41
N GLU A 144 6.32 6.38 -18.01
CA GLU A 144 6.45 7.82 -18.22
C GLU A 144 6.60 8.19 -19.71
N ALA A 145 7.39 7.44 -20.47
CA ALA A 145 7.53 7.69 -21.91
C ALA A 145 6.20 7.50 -22.65
N ARG A 146 5.39 6.51 -22.25
CA ARG A 146 4.06 6.30 -22.82
C ARG A 146 3.06 7.36 -22.36
N ASP A 147 3.18 7.86 -21.13
CA ASP A 147 2.35 8.95 -20.63
C ASP A 147 2.43 10.19 -21.53
N VAL A 148 3.66 10.56 -21.92
CA VAL A 148 3.91 11.68 -22.84
C VAL A 148 3.23 11.44 -24.19
N LEU A 149 3.40 10.26 -24.77
CA LEU A 149 2.81 9.93 -26.08
C LEU A 149 1.27 9.99 -26.07
N GLU A 150 0.63 9.46 -25.03
CA GLU A 150 -0.84 9.45 -24.92
C GLU A 150 -1.40 10.88 -24.68
N LYS A 151 -0.64 11.71 -23.96
CA LYS A 151 -0.99 13.14 -23.74
C LYS A 151 -0.84 13.96 -25.03
N ASP A 152 0.17 13.68 -25.85
CA ASP A 152 0.35 14.38 -27.13
C ASP A 152 -0.71 13.95 -28.18
N CYS A 153 -1.12 12.68 -28.20
CA CYS A 153 -2.20 12.20 -29.05
C CYS A 153 -3.58 12.77 -28.66
N THR A 154 -3.82 13.09 -27.40
CA THR A 154 -5.09 13.72 -26.97
C THR A 154 -5.16 15.21 -27.30
N ILE A 155 -4.02 15.91 -27.40
CA ILE A 155 -3.98 17.33 -27.82
C ILE A 155 -4.16 17.48 -29.34
N THR A 156 -3.78 16.47 -30.12
CA THR A 156 -3.86 16.50 -31.60
C THR A 156 -5.16 15.94 -32.17
N GLY A 157 -6.08 15.45 -31.33
CA GLY A 157 -7.36 14.86 -31.72
C GLY A 157 -8.60 15.73 -31.46
N LEU A 158 -8.41 17.04 -31.24
CA LEU A 158 -9.48 18.04 -31.23
C LEU A 158 -9.50 18.78 -32.57
N ASP A 159 -10.12 18.14 -33.58
CA ASP A 159 -10.64 18.78 -34.80
C ASP A 159 -12.16 18.55 -34.88
#